data_AF-C5E183-F1
#
_entry.id   AF-C5E183-F1
#
_cell.length_a   1.000
_cell.length_b   1.000
_cell.length_c   1.000
_cell.angle_alpha   90.00
_cell.angle_beta   90.00
_cell.angle_gamma   90.00
#
_symmetry.space_group_name_H-M   'P 1'
#
loop_
_entity.id
_entity.type
_entity.pdbx_description
1 polymer ?
#
loop_
_entity_poly.entity_id
_entity_poly.type
_entity_poly.pdbx_seq_one_letter_code
_entity_poly.pdbx_strand_id
1 'polypeptide(L)'
;MASETPRLDPREITASEVPVFRLIAQVKSQPSENKLVLASPTEGGEMVTLTDVRVSMSKNFEVGSWQELVCRSSDNGDVGFLVLDAVACPFKNGEDISIEGVVALQRLCKRFPEIY
;
A
#
# COMPACT_ATOMS: atom_id res chain seq x y z
N MET A 1 13.17 -6.97 -10.09
CA MET A 1 13.55 -7.66 -8.83
C MET A 1 13.10 -9.11 -8.94
N ALA A 2 13.81 -10.06 -8.32
CA ALA A 2 13.57 -11.50 -8.47
C ALA A 2 13.15 -12.18 -7.15
N SER A 3 12.53 -11.42 -6.25
CA SER A 3 12.00 -11.87 -4.96
C SER A 3 10.51 -11.56 -4.91
N GLU A 4 9.77 -12.40 -4.18
CA GLU A 4 8.34 -12.23 -3.89
C GLU A 4 8.07 -10.86 -3.24
N THR A 5 6.94 -10.24 -3.59
CA THR A 5 6.50 -8.93 -3.06
C THR A 5 4.99 -8.96 -2.76
N PRO A 6 4.56 -9.64 -1.69
CA PRO A 6 3.14 -9.86 -1.39
C PRO A 6 2.39 -8.55 -1.11
N ARG A 7 1.09 -8.51 -1.39
CA ARG A 7 0.19 -7.46 -0.87
C ARG A 7 -0.09 -7.76 0.60
N LEU A 8 0.17 -6.80 1.48
CA LEU A 8 -0.12 -6.91 2.91
C LEU A 8 -1.35 -6.08 3.31
N ASP A 9 -2.01 -6.48 4.39
CA ASP A 9 -2.96 -5.63 5.12
C ASP A 9 -2.19 -4.52 5.85
N PRO A 10 -2.64 -3.24 5.81
CA PRO A 10 -1.96 -2.14 6.48
C PRO A 10 -1.78 -2.33 7.99
N ARG A 11 -2.64 -3.11 8.67
CA ARG A 11 -2.53 -3.43 10.10
C ARG A 11 -1.41 -4.42 10.40
N GLU A 12 -0.95 -5.19 9.41
CA GLU A 12 0.07 -6.23 9.60
C GLU A 12 1.49 -5.75 9.29
N ILE A 13 1.66 -4.56 8.70
CA ILE A 13 2.97 -4.04 8.23
C ILE A 13 4.02 -4.05 9.34
N THR A 14 3.69 -3.65 10.57
CA THR A 14 4.64 -3.59 11.70
C THR A 14 4.98 -4.95 12.29
N ALA A 15 4.14 -5.96 12.07
CA ALA A 15 4.36 -7.34 12.54
C ALA A 15 4.94 -8.25 11.44
N SER A 16 5.15 -7.72 10.24
CA SER A 16 5.59 -8.47 9.07
C SER A 16 7.12 -8.49 8.97
N GLU A 17 7.69 -9.70 8.88
CA GLU A 17 9.11 -9.90 8.58
C GLU A 17 9.44 -9.72 7.08
N VAL A 18 8.44 -9.46 6.23
CA VAL A 18 8.63 -9.29 4.78
C VAL A 18 9.38 -7.98 4.49
N PRO A 19 10.60 -8.02 3.91
CA PRO A 19 11.43 -6.83 3.76
C PRO A 19 10.92 -5.88 2.67
N VAL A 20 10.29 -6.42 1.61
CA VAL A 20 9.69 -5.66 0.50
C VAL A 20 8.31 -6.20 0.20
N PHE A 21 7.31 -5.35 0.32
CA PHE A 21 5.90 -5.70 0.16
C PHE A 21 5.19 -4.70 -0.76
N ARG A 22 3.91 -4.94 -1.03
CA ARG A 22 3.07 -4.00 -1.77
C ARG A 22 1.84 -3.58 -0.98
N LEU A 23 1.38 -2.37 -1.25
CA LEU A 23 0.20 -1.79 -0.63
C LEU A 23 -0.68 -1.13 -1.69
N ILE A 24 -1.96 -1.52 -1.73
CA ILE A 24 -2.97 -0.83 -2.54
C ILE A 24 -3.63 0.23 -1.65
N ALA A 25 -3.52 1.49 -2.02
CA ALA A 25 -4.02 2.60 -1.22
C ALA A 25 -4.49 3.78 -2.07
N GLN A 26 -5.47 4.52 -1.54
CA GLN A 26 -5.90 5.80 -2.07
C GLN A 26 -5.04 6.93 -1.48
N VAL A 27 -4.61 7.87 -2.31
CA VAL A 27 -3.92 9.08 -1.87
C VAL A 27 -4.94 10.04 -1.25
N LYS A 28 -4.81 10.37 0.05
CA LYS A 28 -5.67 11.34 0.74
C LYS A 28 -5.09 12.75 0.71
N SER A 29 -3.77 12.87 0.82
CA SER A 29 -3.04 14.13 0.59
C SER A 29 -1.54 13.88 0.41
N GLN A 30 -0.82 14.86 -0.13
CA GLN A 30 0.64 14.92 -0.16
C GLN A 30 1.10 16.19 0.57
N PRO A 31 1.29 16.16 1.91
CA PRO A 31 1.63 17.36 2.68
C PRO A 31 3.00 17.97 2.36
N SER A 32 3.93 17.17 1.81
CA SER A 32 5.23 17.60 1.30
C SER A 32 5.67 16.65 0.19
N GLU A 33 6.65 17.05 -0.63
CA GLU A 33 7.17 16.23 -1.74
C GLU A 33 7.57 14.80 -1.29
N ASN A 34 8.05 14.65 -0.06
CA ASN A 34 8.53 13.41 0.54
C ASN A 34 7.54 12.71 1.51
N LYS A 35 6.30 13.20 1.66
CA LYS A 35 5.30 12.61 2.57
C LYS A 35 3.92 12.45 1.94
N LEU A 36 3.26 11.34 2.24
CA LEU A 36 1.87 11.06 1.88
C LEU A 36 1.00 10.81 3.12
N VAL A 37 -0.28 11.12 2.98
CA VAL A 37 -1.35 10.51 3.78
C VAL A 37 -2.13 9.58 2.85
N LEU A 38 -2.22 8.32 3.23
CA LEU A 38 -2.85 7.26 2.45
C LEU A 38 -4.07 6.70 3.20
N ALA A 39 -5.01 6.14 2.47
CA ALA A 39 -6.05 5.27 3.03
C ALA A 39 -5.97 3.91 2.34
N SER A 40 -5.84 2.82 3.10
CA SER A 40 -5.71 1.46 2.56
C SER A 40 -6.78 0.52 3.12
N PRO A 41 -7.38 -0.36 2.29
CA PRO A 41 -8.30 -1.40 2.74
C PRO A 41 -7.67 -2.33 3.79
N THR A 42 -8.48 -2.75 4.75
CA THR A 42 -8.12 -3.74 5.78
C THR A 42 -9.25 -4.74 6.02
N GLU A 43 -8.94 -5.84 6.71
CA GLU A 43 -9.91 -6.77 7.27
C GLU A 43 -11.10 -6.06 7.96
N GLY A 44 -12.32 -6.43 7.53
CA GLY A 44 -13.58 -5.77 7.91
C GLY A 44 -14.16 -4.85 6.83
N GLY A 45 -13.41 -4.57 5.75
CA GLY A 45 -13.86 -3.64 4.69
C GLY A 45 -13.68 -2.16 5.06
N GLU A 46 -12.99 -1.89 6.17
CA GLU A 46 -12.64 -0.55 6.61
C GLU A 46 -11.44 0.00 5.83
N MET A 47 -11.23 1.32 5.93
CA MET A 47 -10.07 2.01 5.37
C MET A 47 -9.19 2.55 6.51
N VAL A 48 -7.98 2.01 6.66
CA VAL A 48 -6.99 2.52 7.62
C VAL A 48 -6.30 3.73 7.02
N THR A 49 -6.26 4.85 7.74
CA THR A 49 -5.48 6.03 7.36
C THR A 49 -4.04 5.87 7.85
N LEU A 50 -3.09 5.97 6.93
CA LEU A 50 -1.65 5.94 7.20
C LEU A 50 -1.09 7.35 7.01
N THR A 51 -0.57 7.94 8.09
CA THR A 51 0.01 9.29 8.10
C THR A 51 1.54 9.24 8.00
N ASP A 52 2.16 10.35 7.58
CA ASP A 52 3.63 10.50 7.51
C ASP A 52 4.37 9.44 6.67
N VAL A 53 3.67 8.80 5.73
CA VAL A 53 4.23 7.78 4.84
C VAL A 53 5.31 8.41 3.97
N ARG A 54 6.55 7.94 4.09
CA ARG A 54 7.69 8.50 3.37
C ARG A 54 7.79 7.91 1.95
N VAL A 55 8.00 8.77 0.97
CA VAL A 55 8.34 8.38 -0.42
C VAL A 55 9.79 8.71 -0.70
N SER A 56 10.52 7.79 -1.34
CA SER A 56 11.92 8.00 -1.76
C SER A 56 12.06 8.68 -3.12
N MET A 57 10.95 8.90 -3.83
CA MET A 57 10.95 9.48 -5.18
C MET A 57 10.28 10.86 -5.17
N SER A 58 10.87 11.81 -5.89
CA SER A 58 10.25 13.10 -6.22
C SER A 58 9.13 12.91 -7.25
N LYS A 59 7.97 12.44 -6.78
CA LYS A 59 6.77 12.19 -7.59
C LYS A 59 5.59 12.95 -6.99
N ASN A 60 4.82 13.63 -7.84
CA ASN A 60 3.55 14.21 -7.46
C ASN A 60 2.46 13.14 -7.54
N PHE A 61 1.66 13.01 -6.49
CA PHE A 61 0.58 12.05 -6.36
C PHE A 61 -0.77 12.77 -6.45
N GLU A 62 -1.63 12.29 -7.35
CA GLU A 62 -2.97 12.86 -7.51
C GLU A 62 -3.87 12.48 -6.32
N VAL A 63 -4.45 13.46 -5.65
CA VAL A 63 -5.36 13.24 -4.51
C VAL A 63 -6.64 12.56 -4.99
N GLY A 64 -7.06 11.52 -4.28
CA GLY A 64 -8.18 10.66 -4.67
C GLY A 64 -7.79 9.48 -5.57
N SER A 65 -6.62 9.53 -6.22
CA SER A 65 -6.13 8.42 -7.04
C SER A 65 -5.75 7.19 -6.20
N TRP A 66 -5.89 6.02 -6.80
CA TRP A 66 -5.42 4.76 -6.25
C TRP A 66 -4.03 4.42 -6.79
N GLN A 67 -3.18 3.86 -5.93
CA GLN A 67 -1.81 3.49 -6.25
C GLN A 67 -1.53 2.07 -5.73
N GLU A 68 -0.85 1.27 -6.54
CA GLU A 68 -0.08 0.12 -6.09
C GLU A 68 1.31 0.62 -5.71
N LEU A 69 1.61 0.63 -4.42
CA LEU A 69 2.88 1.08 -3.86
C LEU A 69 3.80 -0.11 -3.62
N VAL A 70 5.07 0.01 -4.01
CA VAL A 70 6.14 -0.92 -3.61
C VAL A 70 6.82 -0.33 -2.39
N CYS A 71 6.78 -1.04 -1.28
CA CYS A 71 7.19 -0.56 0.03
C CYS A 71 8.31 -1.43 0.59
N ARG A 72 9.26 -0.82 1.30
CA ARG A 72 10.23 -1.50 2.16
C ARG A 72 9.83 -1.28 3.62
N SER A 73 9.84 -2.32 4.44
CA SER A 73 9.69 -2.18 5.89
C SER A 73 10.83 -1.34 6.50
N SER A 74 10.54 -0.60 7.57
CA SER A 74 11.56 0.10 8.33
C SER A 74 12.13 -0.82 9.40
N ASP A 75 13.46 -0.86 9.49
CA ASP A 75 14.18 -1.68 10.48
C ASP A 75 14.02 -1.14 11.93
N ASN A 76 13.33 0.00 12.12
CA ASN A 76 13.31 0.78 13.37
C ASN A 76 12.06 0.62 14.25
N GLY A 77 11.16 -0.33 14.00
CA GLY A 77 10.07 -0.72 14.92
C GLY A 77 8.86 0.23 15.07
N ASP A 78 8.95 1.49 14.66
CA ASP A 78 7.79 2.38 14.47
C ASP A 78 6.94 1.97 13.26
N VAL A 79 5.70 2.46 13.17
CA VAL A 79 4.84 2.35 11.96
C VAL A 79 5.47 3.16 10.82
N GLY A 80 6.44 2.55 10.16
CA GLY A 80 7.25 3.17 9.13
C GLY A 80 7.56 2.17 8.03
N PHE A 81 7.20 2.55 6.82
CA PHE A 81 7.71 1.92 5.61
C PHE A 81 8.13 3.02 4.65
N LEU A 82 9.09 2.72 3.79
CA LEU A 82 9.54 3.61 2.73
C LEU A 82 8.91 3.15 1.42
N VAL A 83 8.10 4.01 0.80
CA VAL A 83 7.62 3.78 -0.56
C VAL A 83 8.78 3.98 -1.53
N LEU A 84 9.18 2.89 -2.18
CA LEU A 84 10.26 2.83 -3.17
C LEU A 84 9.78 3.18 -4.57
N ASP A 85 8.59 2.70 -4.94
CA ASP A 85 7.96 2.93 -6.25
C ASP A 85 6.43 2.99 -6.10
N ALA A 86 5.73 3.56 -7.08
CA ALA A 86 4.29 3.71 -7.10
C ALA A 86 3.73 3.64 -8.52
N VAL A 87 2.85 2.68 -8.77
CA VAL A 87 2.12 2.53 -10.04
C VAL A 87 0.69 3.00 -9.83
N ALA A 88 0.21 3.91 -10.68
CA ALA A 88 -1.18 4.36 -10.62
C ALA A 88 -2.13 3.23 -11.06
N CYS A 89 -3.28 3.12 -10.38
CA CYS A 89 -4.35 2.20 -10.72
C CYS A 89 -5.51 3.00 -11.35
N PRO A 90 -5.48 3.29 -12.67
CA PRO A 90 -6.54 4.04 -13.33
C PRO A 90 -7.80 3.18 -13.51
N PHE A 91 -8.95 3.78 -13.20
CA PHE A 91 -10.28 3.22 -13.50
C PHE A 91 -10.90 3.98 -14.67
N LYS A 92 -11.92 3.40 -15.33
CA LYS A 92 -12.71 4.15 -16.31
C LYS A 92 -13.71 5.06 -15.58
N ASN A 93 -14.23 6.05 -16.30
CA ASN A 93 -15.23 6.97 -15.75
C ASN A 93 -16.46 6.19 -15.25
N GLY A 94 -16.76 6.32 -13.95
CA GLY A 94 -17.87 5.62 -13.30
C GLY A 94 -17.56 4.21 -12.77
N GLU A 95 -16.30 3.77 -12.85
CA GLU A 95 -15.80 2.57 -12.17
C GLU A 95 -15.04 2.96 -10.89
N ASP A 96 -15.28 2.25 -9.80
CA ASP A 96 -14.55 2.37 -8.52
C ASP A 96 -13.87 1.04 -8.16
N ILE A 97 -12.85 1.08 -7.29
CA ILE A 97 -12.19 -0.14 -6.82
C ILE A 97 -13.10 -0.93 -5.86
N SER A 98 -13.11 -2.27 -6.00
CA SER A 98 -13.73 -3.15 -5.00
C SER A 98 -12.81 -3.29 -3.79
N ILE A 99 -13.20 -2.67 -2.67
CA ILE A 99 -12.51 -2.79 -1.37
C ILE A 99 -12.45 -4.25 -0.93
N GLU A 100 -13.56 -4.99 -1.06
CA GLU A 100 -13.63 -6.42 -0.75
C GLU A 100 -12.65 -7.24 -1.60
N GLY A 101 -12.50 -6.90 -2.89
CA GLY A 101 -11.54 -7.53 -3.79
C GLY A 101 -10.09 -7.33 -3.36
N VAL A 102 -9.73 -6.13 -2.87
CA VAL A 102 -8.38 -5.85 -2.33
C VAL A 102 -8.12 -6.66 -1.05
N VAL A 103 -9.09 -6.69 -0.13
CA VAL A 103 -8.97 -7.45 1.13
C VAL A 103 -8.92 -8.96 0.89
N ALA A 104 -9.70 -9.47 -0.07
CA ALA A 104 -9.63 -10.85 -0.50
C ALA A 104 -8.25 -11.18 -1.11
N LEU A 105 -7.70 -10.31 -1.95
CA LEU A 105 -6.36 -10.47 -2.52
C LEU A 105 -5.27 -10.52 -1.43
N GLN A 106 -5.26 -9.58 -0.48
CA GLN A 106 -4.32 -9.56 0.66
C GLN A 106 -4.35 -10.90 1.44
N ARG A 107 -5.55 -11.38 1.78
CA ARG A 107 -5.74 -12.67 2.48
C ARG A 107 -5.29 -13.88 1.65
N LEU A 108 -5.52 -13.87 0.34
CA LEU A 108 -5.10 -14.96 -0.56
C LEU A 108 -3.58 -15.01 -0.70
N CYS A 109 -2.91 -13.86 -0.89
CA CYS A 109 -1.44 -13.78 -0.91
C CYS A 109 -0.81 -14.32 0.38
N LYS A 110 -1.42 -14.02 1.54
CA LYS A 110 -0.96 -14.53 2.84
C LYS A 110 -1.18 -16.04 3.02
N ARG A 111 -2.25 -16.60 2.43
CA ARG A 111 -2.63 -18.00 2.59
C ARG A 111 -1.91 -18.95 1.62
N PHE A 112 -1.55 -18.45 0.44
CA PHE A 112 -0.96 -19.23 -0.66
C PHE A 112 0.30 -18.54 -1.21
N PRO A 113 1.37 -18.40 -0.39
CA PRO A 113 2.62 -17.76 -0.83
C PRO A 113 3.24 -18.45 -2.04
N GLU A 114 3.03 -19.75 -2.22
CA GLU A 114 3.57 -20.57 -3.32
C GLU A 114 3.01 -20.23 -4.72
N ILE A 115 1.98 -19.38 -4.80
CA ILE A 115 1.32 -18.97 -6.06
C ILE A 115 1.81 -17.57 -6.53
N TYR A 116 2.65 -16.89 -5.75
CA TYR A 116 2.86 -15.45 -5.84
C TYR A 116 4.25 -15.01 -6.33
#